data_AF-A0A1H8V5P2-F1
#
_entry.id   AF-A0A1H8V5P2-F1
#
_cell.length_a   1.000
_cell.length_b   1.000
_cell.length_c   1.000
_cell.angle_alpha   90.00
_cell.angle_beta   90.00
_cell.angle_gamma   90.00
#
_symmetry.space_group_name_H-M   'P 1'
#
loop_
_entity.id
_entity.type
_entity.pdbx_description
1 polymer ?
#
loop_
_entity_poly.entity_id
_entity_poly.type
_entity_poly.pdbx_seq_one_letter_code
_entity_poly.pdbx_strand_id
1 'polypeptide(L)' 'MNIPIPAETPDPNIDDPTLPPPGPEPEPIPEQDPPLDPQPPLGDPPSEAPPERV' A
#
# COMPACT_ATOMS: atom_id res chain seq x y z
N MET A 1 -4.22 -29.44 55.25
CA MET A 1 -4.27 -27.99 55.54
C MET A 1 -4.26 -27.30 54.19
N ASN A 2 -5.35 -26.67 53.76
CA ASN A 2 -5.40 -25.95 52.50
C ASN A 2 -4.82 -24.55 52.73
N ILE A 3 -3.54 -24.39 52.39
CA ILE A 3 -2.93 -23.06 52.31
C ILE A 3 -3.52 -22.35 51.08
N PRO A 4 -4.10 -21.14 51.23
CA PRO A 4 -4.60 -20.39 50.10
C PRO A 4 -3.45 -20.06 49.15
N ILE A 5 -3.69 -20.19 47.85
CA ILE A 5 -2.73 -19.77 46.82
C ILE A 5 -2.66 -18.24 46.88
N PRO A 6 -1.45 -17.64 46.88
CA PRO A 6 -1.30 -16.19 46.80
C PRO A 6 -2.05 -15.62 45.59
N ALA A 7 -2.62 -14.42 45.75
CA ALA A 7 -3.13 -13.68 44.61
C ALA A 7 -1.97 -13.39 43.64
N GLU A 8 -2.23 -13.56 42.35
CA GLU A 8 -1.26 -13.23 41.31
C GLU A 8 -1.02 -11.71 41.31
N THR A 9 0.24 -11.31 41.35
CA THR A 9 0.65 -9.90 41.24
C THR A 9 0.99 -9.62 39.78
N PRO A 10 0.39 -8.60 39.14
CA PRO A 10 0.70 -8.27 37.75
C PRO A 10 2.18 -7.94 37.59
N ASP A 11 2.82 -8.52 36.58
CA ASP A 11 4.23 -8.29 36.26
C ASP A 11 4.34 -7.04 35.38
N PRO A 12 5.01 -5.97 35.84
CA PRO A 12 5.09 -4.71 35.08
C PRO A 12 5.83 -4.84 33.75
N ASN A 13 6.60 -5.91 33.52
CA ASN A 13 7.28 -6.14 32.25
C ASN A 13 6.47 -7.02 31.29
N ILE A 14 5.43 -7.72 31.78
CA ILE A 14 4.59 -8.63 30.99
C ILE A 14 3.22 -8.02 30.74
N ASP A 15 2.58 -7.47 31.78
CA ASP A 15 1.20 -6.99 31.73
C ASP A 15 1.09 -5.53 31.25
N ASP A 16 2.04 -4.67 31.65
CA ASP A 16 2.06 -3.24 31.27
C ASP A 16 3.48 -2.73 30.97
N PRO A 17 4.14 -3.26 29.92
CA PRO A 17 5.50 -2.86 29.60
C PRO A 17 5.55 -1.39 29.18
N THR A 18 6.55 -0.66 29.67
CA THR A 18 6.82 0.70 29.22
C THR A 18 7.32 0.68 27.78
N LEU A 19 6.48 1.08 26.84
CA LEU A 19 6.84 1.22 25.43
C LEU A 19 7.47 2.61 25.17
N PRO A 20 8.39 2.71 24.18
CA PRO A 20 8.81 4.02 23.70
C PRO A 20 7.59 4.79 23.15
N PRO A 21 7.64 6.14 23.15
CA PRO A 21 6.58 6.92 22.53
C PRO A 21 6.40 6.50 21.07
N PRO A 22 5.16 6.56 20.54
CA PRO A 22 4.95 6.35 19.12
C PRO A 22 5.85 7.31 18.34
N GLY A 23 6.47 6.79 17.29
CA GLY A 23 7.25 7.61 16.37
C GLY A 23 6.35 8.65 15.67
N PRO A 24 6.96 9.56 14.89
CA PRO A 24 6.18 10.47 14.07
C PRO A 24 5.25 9.70 13.13
N GLU A 25 4.07 10.26 12.87
CA GLU A 25 3.16 9.74 11.86
C GLU A 25 3.87 9.69 10.50
N PRO A 26 3.68 8.60 9.72
CA PRO A 26 4.26 8.50 8.39
C PRO A 26 3.69 9.59 7.49
N GLU A 27 4.52 10.11 6.58
CA GLU A 27 4.07 11.07 5.59
C GLU A 27 2.95 10.47 4.71
N PRO A 28 1.95 11.25 4.29
CA PRO A 28 0.92 10.78 3.39
C PRO A 28 1.56 10.36 2.05
N ILE A 29 1.10 9.22 1.53
CA ILE A 29 1.46 8.79 0.17
C ILE A 29 0.94 9.81 -0.85
N PRO A 30 1.77 10.28 -1.81
CA PRO A 30 1.32 11.15 -2.88
C PRO A 30 0.22 10.49 -3.71
N GLU A 31 -0.76 11.28 -4.13
CA GLU A 31 -1.79 10.83 -5.06
C GLU A 31 -1.17 10.53 -6.43
N GLN A 32 -1.59 9.42 -7.06
CA GLN A 32 -1.22 9.10 -8.43
C GLN A 32 -2.15 9.83 -9.40
N ASP A 33 -1.61 10.36 -10.50
CA ASP A 33 -2.41 10.89 -11.58
C ASP A 33 -3.37 9.81 -12.15
N PRO A 34 -4.58 10.19 -12.57
CA PRO A 34 -5.48 9.28 -13.24
C PRO A 34 -4.87 8.75 -14.56
N PRO A 35 -5.23 7.53 -14.99
CA PRO A 35 -4.82 7.04 -16.30
C PRO A 35 -5.24 8.00 -17.42
N LEU A 36 -4.37 8.18 -18.42
CA LEU A 36 -4.70 8.95 -19.60
C LEU A 36 -5.79 8.24 -20.42
N ASP A 37 -6.61 9.04 -21.11
CA ASP A 37 -7.58 8.52 -22.07
C ASP A 37 -6.89 7.66 -23.14
N PRO A 38 -7.54 6.57 -23.61
CA PRO A 38 -7.00 5.76 -24.69
C PRO A 38 -6.82 6.61 -25.95
N GLN A 39 -5.60 6.60 -26.48
CA GLN A 39 -5.33 7.29 -27.74
C GLN A 39 -6.07 6.59 -28.89
N PRO A 40 -6.55 7.34 -29.90
CA PRO A 40 -7.11 6.72 -31.09
C PRO A 40 -6.07 5.83 -31.76
N PRO A 41 -6.49 4.75 -32.45
CA PRO A 41 -5.58 3.91 -33.19
C PRO A 41 -4.84 4.75 -34.23
N LEU A 42 -3.51 4.64 -34.23
CA LEU A 42 -2.68 5.09 -35.34
C LEU A 42 -3.08 4.20 -36.52
N GLY A 43 -3.80 4.73 -37.50
CA GLY A 43 -4.37 3.95 -38.61
C GLY A 43 -3.34 3.15 -39.41
N ASP A 44 -3.80 2.40 -40.41
CA ASP A 44 -2.91 1.60 -41.24
C ASP A 44 -1.81 2.46 -41.91
N PRO A 45 -0.57 1.94 -42.02
CA PRO A 45 0.48 2.62 -42.75
C PRO A 45 0.09 2.80 -44.22
N PRO A 46 0.69 3.78 -44.93
CA PRO A 46 0.47 3.93 -46.37
C PRO A 46 0.89 2.66 -47.11
N SER A 47 0.16 2.32 -48.17
CA SER A 47 0.51 1.19 -49.02
C SER A 47 1.85 1.43 -49.73
N GLU A 48 2.73 0.43 -49.73
CA GLU A 48 3.95 0.45 -50.56
C GLU A 48 3.66 0.22 -52.05
N ALA A 49 2.44 -0.20 -52.40
CA ALA A 49 2.07 -0.45 -53.78
C ALA A 49 1.93 0.87 -54.55
N PRO A 50 2.49 0.97 -55.78
CA PRO A 50 2.24 2.11 -56.64
C PRO A 50 0.75 2.19 -57.00
N PRO A 51 0.19 3.41 -57.17
CA PRO A 51 -1.22 3.56 -57.54
C PRO A 51 -1.47 2.96 -58.93
N GLU A 52 -2.57 2.21 -59.05
CA GLU A 52 -3.02 1.71 -60.34
C GLU A 52 -3.50 2.88 -61.21
N ARG A 53 -3.06 2.88 -62.48
CA ARG A 53 -3.54 3.87 -63.45
C ARG A 53 -4.89 3.38 -64.00
N VAL A 54 -5.93 4.20 -63.82
CA VAL A 54 -7.23 4.05 -64.48
C VAL A 54 -7.23 4.64 -65.88
#